data_AF-A0A354P4A6-F1
#
_entry.id   AF-A0A354P4A6-F1
#
_cell.length_a   1.000
_cell.length_b   1.000
_cell.length_c   1.000
_cell.angle_alpha   90.00
_cell.angle_beta   90.00
_cell.angle_gamma   90.00
#
_symmetry.space_group_name_H-M   'P 1'
#
loop_
_entity.id
_entity.type
_entity.pdbx_description
1 polymer ?
#
loop_
_entity_poly.entity_id
_entity_poly.type
_entity_poly.pdbx_seq_one_letter_code
_entity_poly.pdbx_strand_id
1 'polypeptide(L)'
;MASNLAYVAKTGLSVHNYVVTGSGPTYFTQFTYGKISTFRSRFGNRFCLLIIGDQRIESDFYVVPWDTVCDGFTDSLVHETPRANGHILRRWICHVRNSCFELSKNGFETFKVDVGQYKGNMELLNQIQTNIKESL
;
A
#
# COMPACT_ATOMS: atom_id res chain seq x y z
N MET A 1 11.08 23.61 4.23
CA MET A 1 11.01 22.19 4.65
C MET A 1 10.57 21.39 3.44
N ALA A 2 11.32 20.34 3.07
CA ALA A 2 10.86 19.44 2.02
C ALA A 2 9.62 18.68 2.53
N SER A 3 8.64 18.45 1.67
CA SER A 3 7.45 17.66 1.97
C SER A 3 7.47 16.40 1.13
N ASN A 4 7.08 15.29 1.72
CA ASN A 4 6.97 14.01 1.04
C ASN A 4 6.04 14.11 -0.18
N LEU A 5 6.56 13.79 -1.36
CA LEU A 5 5.86 14.06 -2.62
C LEU A 5 4.61 13.19 -2.78
N ALA A 6 4.68 11.93 -2.37
CA ALA A 6 3.52 11.04 -2.34
C ALA A 6 2.47 11.52 -1.32
N TYR A 7 2.89 12.10 -0.19
CA TYR A 7 1.97 12.67 0.80
C TYR A 7 1.22 13.90 0.27
N VAL A 8 1.92 14.81 -0.40
CA VAL A 8 1.30 16.01 -1.00
C VAL A 8 0.27 15.62 -2.05
N ALA A 9 0.56 14.61 -2.89
CA ALA A 9 -0.31 14.17 -3.97
C ALA A 9 -1.37 13.12 -3.56
N LYS A 10 -1.43 12.73 -2.27
CA LYS A 10 -2.18 11.55 -1.79
C LYS A 10 -3.66 11.54 -2.19
N THR A 11 -4.32 12.71 -2.19
CA THR A 11 -5.75 12.82 -2.48
C THR A 11 -6.06 12.42 -3.92
N GLY A 12 -5.30 12.93 -4.89
CA GLY A 12 -5.44 12.55 -6.29
C GLY A 12 -5.03 11.10 -6.52
N LEU A 13 -3.92 10.68 -5.93
CA LEU A 13 -3.41 9.31 -6.06
C LEU A 13 -4.41 8.26 -5.55
N SER A 14 -5.18 8.58 -4.50
CA SER A 14 -6.16 7.68 -3.89
C SER A 14 -7.35 7.32 -4.77
N VAL A 15 -7.55 8.00 -5.90
CA VAL A 15 -8.64 7.71 -6.84
C VAL A 15 -8.41 6.38 -7.57
N HIS A 16 -7.15 6.13 -7.97
CA HIS A 16 -6.76 4.97 -8.77
C HIS A 16 -5.71 4.08 -8.08
N ASN A 17 -5.17 4.50 -6.93
CA ASN A 17 -4.21 3.71 -6.16
C ASN A 17 -4.60 3.55 -4.68
N TYR A 18 -4.12 2.49 -4.05
CA TYR A 18 -4.33 2.30 -2.62
C TYR A 18 -3.25 3.04 -1.85
N VAL A 19 -3.59 4.21 -1.31
CA VAL A 19 -2.66 5.01 -0.50
C VAL A 19 -2.85 4.74 1.00
N VAL A 20 -1.73 4.56 1.72
CA VAL A 20 -1.64 4.47 3.19
C VAL A 20 -0.43 5.23 3.72
N THR A 21 -0.50 5.63 4.99
CA THR A 21 0.67 6.07 5.75
C THR A 21 1.12 4.92 6.64
N GLY A 22 2.41 4.59 6.54
CA GLY A 22 3.08 3.65 7.43
C GLY A 22 3.60 4.34 8.68
N SER A 23 3.60 3.64 9.80
CA SER A 23 4.15 4.15 11.06
C SER A 23 5.51 3.55 11.38
N GLY A 24 6.42 4.39 11.88
CA GLY A 24 7.73 3.99 12.36
C GLY A 24 8.69 3.54 11.26
N PRO A 25 9.87 3.01 11.64
CA PRO A 25 10.95 2.68 10.70
C PRO A 25 10.63 1.49 9.79
N THR A 26 9.56 0.74 10.07
CA THR A 26 9.14 -0.44 9.29
C THR A 26 7.88 -0.18 8.47
N TYR A 27 7.46 1.08 8.32
CA TYR A 27 6.25 1.47 7.58
C TYR A 27 5.03 0.60 7.93
N PHE A 28 4.85 0.31 9.22
CA PHE A 28 3.78 -0.56 9.67
C PHE A 28 2.44 -0.01 9.19
N THR A 29 1.66 -0.83 8.50
CA THR A 29 0.39 -0.40 7.91
C THR A 29 -0.58 -1.56 7.78
N GLN A 30 -1.82 -1.24 7.41
CA GLN A 30 -2.90 -2.20 7.30
C GLN A 30 -3.66 -1.98 5.99
N PHE A 31 -3.82 -3.06 5.23
CA PHE A 31 -4.64 -3.05 4.03
C PHE A 31 -5.99 -3.67 4.35
N THR A 32 -7.07 -2.92 4.14
CA THR A 32 -8.42 -3.39 4.42
C THR A 32 -8.90 -4.28 3.29
N TYR A 33 -9.57 -5.38 3.65
CA TYR A 33 -10.11 -6.34 2.69
C TYR A 33 -11.01 -5.67 1.66
N GLY A 34 -12.02 -4.93 2.13
CA GLY A 34 -12.98 -4.27 1.26
C GLY A 34 -12.34 -3.33 0.25
N LYS A 35 -11.38 -2.49 0.68
CA LYS A 35 -10.74 -1.55 -0.24
C LYS A 35 -9.85 -2.26 -1.25
N ILE A 36 -9.06 -3.28 -0.86
CA ILE A 36 -8.30 -4.07 -1.84
C ILE A 36 -9.24 -4.74 -2.85
N SER A 37 -10.33 -5.37 -2.39
CA SER A 37 -11.31 -6.00 -3.28
C SER A 37 -11.95 -5.01 -4.25
N THR A 38 -12.29 -3.80 -3.80
CA THR A 38 -12.79 -2.74 -4.68
C THR A 38 -11.78 -2.35 -5.75
N PHE A 39 -10.51 -2.15 -5.37
CA PHE A 39 -9.46 -1.77 -6.32
C PHE A 39 -9.16 -2.89 -7.33
N ARG A 40 -9.09 -4.14 -6.88
CA ARG A 40 -8.93 -5.30 -7.76
C ARG A 40 -10.09 -5.41 -8.77
N SER A 41 -11.32 -5.26 -8.30
CA SER A 41 -12.51 -5.31 -9.16
C SER A 41 -12.52 -4.19 -10.20
N ARG A 42 -12.15 -2.96 -9.78
CA ARG A 42 -12.22 -1.78 -10.64
C ARG A 42 -11.04 -1.64 -11.60
N PHE A 43 -9.83 -1.99 -11.16
CA PHE A 43 -8.59 -1.69 -11.87
C PHE A 43 -7.82 -2.94 -12.31
N GLY A 44 -8.21 -4.14 -11.85
CA GLY A 44 -7.45 -5.37 -12.08
C GLY A 44 -6.06 -5.25 -11.45
N ASN A 45 -5.01 -5.48 -12.24
CA ASN A 45 -3.63 -5.30 -11.80
C ASN A 45 -3.06 -3.90 -12.06
N ARG A 46 -3.88 -2.96 -12.54
CA ARG A 46 -3.47 -1.62 -12.96
C ARG A 46 -3.60 -0.57 -11.85
N PHE A 47 -3.16 -0.91 -10.64
CA PHE A 47 -3.04 0.04 -9.54
C PHE A 47 -1.77 -0.23 -8.72
N CYS A 48 -1.35 0.76 -7.94
CA CYS A 48 -0.25 0.62 -7.00
C CYS A 48 -0.72 0.68 -5.54
N LEU A 49 0.06 0.08 -4.65
CA LEU A 49 0.06 0.36 -3.23
C LEU A 49 1.08 1.46 -2.95
N LEU A 50 0.60 2.60 -2.43
CA LEU A 50 1.47 3.68 -1.99
C LEU A 50 1.58 3.67 -0.47
N ILE A 51 2.80 3.46 0.02
CA ILE A 51 3.11 3.37 1.44
C ILE A 51 3.99 4.57 1.78
N ILE A 52 3.40 5.57 2.43
CA ILE A 52 4.05 6.84 2.77
C ILE A 52 4.68 6.71 4.17
N GLY A 53 5.96 7.03 4.31
CA GLY A 53 6.66 7.13 5.59
C GLY A 53 6.57 8.53 6.21
N ASP A 54 7.72 9.08 6.61
CA ASP A 54 7.87 10.42 7.16
C ASP A 54 7.46 11.48 6.13
N GLN A 55 6.49 12.30 6.53
CA GLN A 55 5.93 13.36 5.69
C GLN A 55 6.92 14.52 5.45
N ARG A 56 8.01 14.58 6.22
CA ARG A 56 9.05 15.61 6.14
C ARG A 56 10.24 15.18 5.26
N ILE A 57 10.26 13.93 4.81
CA ILE A 57 11.30 13.40 3.93
C ILE A 57 10.71 13.19 2.54
N GLU A 58 11.26 13.88 1.55
CA GLU A 58 10.71 14.01 0.21
C GLU A 58 10.43 12.66 -0.47
N SER A 59 11.42 11.77 -0.44
CA SER A 59 11.42 10.46 -1.10
C SER A 59 10.98 9.32 -0.18
N ASP A 60 10.44 9.64 1.00
CA ASP A 60 10.13 8.62 2.00
C ASP A 60 8.77 7.93 1.74
N PHE A 61 8.70 7.21 0.64
CA PHE A 61 7.52 6.45 0.25
C PHE A 61 7.92 5.22 -0.57
N TYR A 62 6.97 4.32 -0.80
CA TYR A 62 7.05 3.26 -1.79
C TYR A 62 5.88 3.39 -2.76
N VAL A 63 6.13 3.11 -4.04
CA VAL A 63 5.08 2.96 -5.07
C VAL A 63 5.14 1.53 -5.59
N VAL A 64 4.44 0.61 -4.95
CA VAL A 64 4.54 -0.83 -5.26
C VAL A 64 3.42 -1.22 -6.23
N PRO A 65 3.71 -1.65 -7.46
CA PRO A 65 2.69 -2.19 -8.35
C PRO A 65 1.93 -3.35 -7.70
N TRP A 66 0.61 -3.40 -7.87
CA TRP A 66 -0.21 -4.45 -7.29
C TRP A 66 0.24 -5.85 -7.73
N ASP A 67 0.58 -5.99 -9.02
CA ASP A 67 1.03 -7.24 -9.63
C ASP A 67 2.26 -7.85 -8.93
N THR A 68 3.09 -7.01 -8.29
CA THR A 68 4.28 -7.48 -7.57
C THR A 68 3.95 -8.15 -6.23
N VAL A 69 2.82 -7.79 -5.61
CA VAL A 69 2.48 -8.20 -4.24
C VAL A 69 1.19 -9.00 -4.15
N CYS A 70 0.43 -9.11 -5.25
CA CYS A 70 -0.94 -9.63 -5.24
C CYS A 70 -1.06 -11.06 -4.70
N ASP A 71 -0.04 -11.88 -4.92
CA ASP A 71 0.00 -13.27 -4.45
C ASP A 71 0.02 -13.39 -2.92
N GLY A 72 0.46 -12.34 -2.21
CA GLY A 72 0.42 -12.27 -0.75
C GLY A 72 -0.96 -11.93 -0.18
N PHE A 73 -1.88 -11.40 -0.98
CA PHE A 73 -3.21 -10.98 -0.53
C PHE A 73 -4.21 -12.14 -0.56
N THR A 74 -3.86 -13.23 0.12
CA THR A 74 -4.69 -14.42 0.30
C THR A 74 -5.57 -14.32 1.54
N ASP A 75 -6.67 -15.08 1.58
CA ASP A 75 -7.52 -15.19 2.77
C ASP A 75 -6.79 -15.82 3.96
N SER A 76 -5.77 -16.66 3.72
CA SER A 76 -4.99 -17.27 4.81
C SER A 76 -4.29 -16.22 5.67
N LEU A 77 -3.77 -15.14 5.05
CA LEU A 77 -3.07 -14.04 5.71
C LEU A 77 -3.99 -12.92 6.25
N VAL A 78 -5.32 -13.07 6.12
CA VAL A 78 -6.28 -12.07 6.64
C VAL A 78 -6.39 -12.18 8.16
N HIS A 79 -6.27 -11.04 8.83
CA HIS A 79 -6.64 -10.85 10.24
C HIS A 79 -8.09 -10.43 10.34
N GLU A 80 -8.80 -11.08 11.25
CA GLU A 80 -10.19 -10.81 11.56
C GLU A 80 -10.31 -10.24 12.97
N THR A 81 -10.90 -9.06 13.09
CA THR A 81 -11.11 -8.40 14.39
C THR A 81 -12.60 -8.12 14.54
N PRO A 82 -13.29 -8.76 15.49
CA PRO A 82 -14.68 -8.44 15.81
C PRO A 82 -14.82 -6.98 16.22
N ARG A 83 -15.84 -6.30 15.71
CA ARG A 83 -16.23 -4.94 16.13
C ARG A 83 -17.41 -5.00 17.08
N ALA A 84 -17.56 -3.95 17.90
CA ALA A 84 -18.65 -3.83 18.86
C ALA A 84 -20.05 -3.90 18.22
N ASN A 85 -20.17 -3.54 16.94
CA ASN A 85 -21.42 -3.60 16.18
C ASN A 85 -21.70 -4.96 15.51
N GLY A 86 -20.96 -6.02 15.88
CA GLY A 86 -21.14 -7.37 15.34
C GLY A 86 -20.50 -7.61 13.96
N HIS A 87 -19.96 -6.58 13.31
CA HIS A 87 -19.23 -6.74 12.05
C HIS A 87 -17.78 -7.20 12.28
N ILE A 88 -17.24 -7.97 11.34
CA ILE A 88 -15.84 -8.40 11.36
C ILE A 88 -15.01 -7.45 10.48
N LEU A 89 -13.98 -6.84 11.08
CA LEU A 89 -12.96 -6.12 10.32
C LEU A 89 -11.94 -7.12 9.77
N ARG A 90 -11.82 -7.17 8.44
CA ARG A 90 -10.85 -8.00 7.73
C ARG A 90 -9.72 -7.13 7.17
N ARG A 91 -8.47 -7.44 7.52
CA ARG A 91 -7.27 -6.67 7.12
C ARG A 91 -6.04 -7.55 6.95
N TRP A 92 -5.16 -7.18 6.05
CA TRP A 92 -3.78 -7.68 6.04
C TRP A 92 -2.88 -6.73 6.82
N ILE A 93 -2.00 -7.28 7.63
CA ILE A 93 -1.00 -6.53 8.39
C ILE A 93 0.29 -6.53 7.58
N CYS A 94 0.83 -5.33 7.34
CA CYS A 94 1.99 -5.12 6.49
C CYS A 94 3.11 -4.41 7.23
N HIS A 95 4.34 -4.82 6.92
CA HIS A 95 5.55 -4.06 7.21
C HIS A 95 6.38 -3.93 5.93
N VAL A 96 7.11 -2.82 5.81
CA VAL A 96 8.21 -2.70 4.86
C VAL A 96 9.49 -2.48 5.65
N ARG A 97 10.37 -3.48 5.69
CA ARG A 97 11.64 -3.39 6.44
C ARG A 97 12.77 -3.94 5.59
N ASN A 98 13.92 -3.27 5.57
CA ASN A 98 15.05 -3.63 4.73
C ASN A 98 14.64 -3.86 3.26
N SER A 99 13.85 -2.94 2.71
CA SER A 99 13.30 -3.03 1.34
C SER A 99 12.41 -4.24 1.06
N CYS A 100 11.97 -4.98 2.08
CA CYS A 100 11.12 -6.14 1.92
C CYS A 100 9.69 -5.84 2.38
N PHE A 101 8.72 -6.00 1.48
CA PHE A 101 7.30 -5.95 1.77
C PHE A 101 6.87 -7.27 2.38
N GLU A 102 6.33 -7.23 3.59
CA GLU A 102 5.97 -8.39 4.38
C GLU A 102 4.52 -8.31 4.82
N LEU A 103 3.70 -9.28 4.39
CA LEU A 103 2.39 -9.53 4.98
C LEU A 103 2.51 -10.69 5.95
N SER A 104 1.99 -10.53 7.16
CA SER A 104 2.10 -11.57 8.18
C SER A 104 0.78 -11.84 8.88
N LYS A 105 0.59 -13.09 9.32
CA LYS A 105 -0.47 -13.48 10.24
C LYS A 105 0.09 -14.29 11.40
N ASN A 106 -0.25 -13.86 12.61
CA ASN A 106 0.18 -14.46 13.87
C ASN A 106 1.70 -14.64 14.04
N GLY A 107 2.52 -13.93 13.25
CA GLY A 107 3.99 -14.01 13.32
C GLY A 107 4.64 -15.24 12.67
N PHE A 108 3.86 -16.13 12.05
CA PHE A 108 4.39 -17.39 11.48
C PHE A 108 4.19 -17.47 9.96
N GLU A 109 2.96 -17.25 9.49
CA GLU A 109 2.70 -17.20 8.05
C GLU A 109 3.13 -15.82 7.54
N THR A 110 4.04 -15.81 6.58
CA THR A 110 4.53 -14.57 5.97
C THR A 110 4.63 -14.70 4.46
N PHE A 111 4.08 -13.71 3.75
CA PHE A 111 4.42 -13.44 2.36
C PHE A 111 5.49 -12.34 2.36
N LYS A 112 6.52 -12.51 1.54
CA LYS A 112 7.65 -11.57 1.44
C LYS A 112 8.06 -11.36 -0.01
N VAL A 113 8.30 -10.11 -0.37
CA VAL A 113 8.84 -9.75 -1.68
C VAL A 113 9.74 -8.51 -1.57
N ASP A 114 10.83 -8.48 -2.33
CA ASP A 114 11.68 -7.30 -2.43
C ASP A 114 10.95 -6.18 -3.19
N VAL A 115 10.93 -5.00 -2.57
CA VAL A 115 10.32 -3.78 -3.09
C VAL A 115 11.30 -2.61 -3.11
N GLY A 116 12.61 -2.87 -3.00
CA GLY A 116 13.63 -1.83 -2.92
C GLY A 116 13.63 -0.90 -4.13
N GLN A 117 13.42 -1.45 -5.32
CA GLN A 117 13.30 -0.70 -6.58
C GLN A 117 12.11 0.28 -6.61
N TYR A 118 11.15 0.16 -5.69
CA TYR A 118 9.98 1.03 -5.60
C TYR A 118 10.13 2.12 -4.54
N LYS A 119 11.22 2.11 -3.75
CA LYS A 119 11.49 3.13 -2.73
C LYS A 119 11.76 4.47 -3.39
N GLY A 120 10.99 5.50 -3.03
CA GLY A 120 11.20 6.86 -3.53
C GLY A 120 11.15 6.97 -5.06
N ASN A 121 10.52 6.01 -5.75
CA ASN A 121 10.57 5.92 -7.20
C ASN A 121 9.69 7.02 -7.83
N MET A 122 10.36 8.11 -8.21
CA MET A 122 9.71 9.31 -8.76
C MET A 122 9.15 9.11 -10.16
N GLU A 123 9.83 8.29 -10.98
CA GLU A 123 9.35 7.97 -12.33
C GLU A 123 7.99 7.28 -12.26
N LEU A 124 7.88 6.25 -11.43
CA LEU A 124 6.64 5.53 -11.23
C LEU A 124 5.57 6.39 -10.56
N LEU A 125 5.94 7.24 -9.58
CA LEU A 125 5.01 8.19 -8.97
C LEU A 125 4.42 9.15 -10.02
N ASN A 126 5.25 9.70 -10.91
CA ASN A 126 4.80 10.59 -11.97
C ASN A 126 3.93 9.85 -12.99
N GLN A 127 4.29 8.62 -13.37
CA GLN A 127 3.51 7.80 -14.29
C GLN A 127 2.09 7.57 -13.77
N ILE A 128 1.93 7.17 -12.51
CA ILE A 128 0.59 6.94 -11.94
C ILE A 128 -0.21 8.22 -11.73
N GLN A 129 0.44 9.39 -11.64
CA GLN A 129 -0.24 10.69 -11.62
C GLN A 129 -0.75 11.09 -13.01
N THR A 130 0.03 10.84 -14.06
CA THR A 130 -0.38 11.12 -15.45
C THR A 130 -1.57 10.25 -15.87
N ASN A 131 -1.54 8.95 -15.55
CA ASN A 131 -2.64 8.03 -15.87
C ASN A 131 -3.99 8.48 -15.27
N ILE A 132 -3.97 9.19 -14.14
CA ILE A 132 -5.18 9.78 -13.53
C ILE A 132 -5.72 10.93 -14.39
N LYS A 133 -4.84 11.78 -14.94
CA LYS A 133 -5.23 12.94 -15.75
C LYS A 133 -5.86 12.53 -17.09
N GLU A 134 -5.43 11.41 -17.67
CA GLU A 134 -5.96 10.90 -18.94
C GLU A 134 -7.28 10.13 -18.79
N SER A 135 -7.69 9.81 -17.56
CA SER A 135 -8.91 9.08 -17.25
C SER A 135 -10.09 9.97 -16.81
N LEU A 136 -9.88 11.30 -16.79
CA LEU A 136 -10.85 12.34 -16.42
C LEU A 136 -11.22 13.17 -17.66
#